data_AF-A0A0R1S7Q5-F1
#
_entry.id   AF-A0A0R1S7Q5-F1
#
_cell.length_a   1.000
_cell.length_b   1.000
_cell.length_c   1.000
_cell.angle_alpha   90.00
_cell.angle_beta   90.00
_cell.angle_gamma   90.00
#
_symmetry.space_group_name_H-M   'P 1'
#
loop_
_entity.id
_entity.type
_entity.pdbx_description
1 polymer ?
#
loop_
_entity_poly.entity_id
_entity_poly.type
_entity_poly.pdbx_seq_one_letter_code
_entity_poly.pdbx_strand_id
1 'polypeptide(L)'
;MQTIFTLLRQDLHNIFHSRPVLITLLAFCIIPAVYALLNIQASWDPYSKVNTSRMPIAVVNNDEGSTINGKSVNVGTQIVQELKKNHRIHWIFINDWQGMTVWIKVNIIL
;
A
#
# COMPACT_ATOMS: atom_id res chain seq x y z
N MET A 1 -11.40 38.83 29.34
CA MET A 1 -10.69 37.64 28.78
C MET A 1 -9.94 36.83 29.85
N GLN A 2 -9.30 37.47 30.84
CA GLN A 2 -8.54 36.78 31.91
C GLN A 2 -9.38 35.77 32.72
N THR A 3 -10.65 36.09 33.00
CA THR A 3 -11.57 35.25 33.79
C THR A 3 -11.88 33.90 33.14
N ILE A 4 -11.96 33.86 31.81
CA ILE A 4 -12.24 32.64 31.05
C ILE A 4 -11.03 31.70 31.15
N PHE A 5 -9.82 32.26 31.07
CA PHE A 5 -8.58 31.48 31.16
C PHE A 5 -8.35 30.89 32.55
N THR A 6 -8.71 31.62 33.61
CA THR A 6 -8.65 31.10 34.99
C THR A 6 -9.63 29.97 35.24
N LEU A 7 -10.84 30.06 34.69
CA LEU A 7 -11.83 28.97 34.76
C LEU A 7 -11.34 27.74 34.02
N LEU A 8 -10.86 27.90 32.78
CA LEU A 8 -10.26 26.83 31.99
C LEU A 8 -9.10 26.13 32.72
N ARG A 9 -8.21 26.90 33.35
CA ARG A 9 -7.06 26.35 34.09
C ARG A 9 -7.50 25.59 35.35
N GLN A 10 -8.53 26.08 36.04
CA GLN A 10 -9.08 25.45 37.22
C GLN A 10 -9.80 24.13 36.87
N ASP A 11 -10.57 24.11 35.79
CA ASP A 11 -11.21 22.90 35.29
C ASP A 11 -10.18 21.88 34.81
N LEU A 12 -9.13 22.30 34.09
CA LEU A 12 -8.03 21.41 33.71
C LEU A 12 -7.36 20.79 34.94
N HIS A 13 -7.06 21.60 35.96
CA HIS A 13 -6.47 21.13 37.20
C HIS A 13 -7.38 20.10 37.91
N ASN A 14 -8.69 20.34 37.95
CA ASN A 14 -9.66 19.43 38.55
C ASN A 14 -9.80 18.11 37.77
N ILE A 15 -9.72 18.16 36.44
CA ILE A 15 -9.71 16.97 35.56
C ILE A 15 -8.49 16.09 35.86
N PHE A 16 -7.30 16.69 36.02
CA PHE A 16 -6.09 15.94 36.33
C PHE A 16 -6.04 15.38 37.76
N HIS A 17 -6.75 15.99 38.71
CA HIS A 17 -6.75 15.56 40.11
C HIS A 17 -7.84 14.52 40.43
N SER A 18 -8.94 14.54 39.69
CA SER A 18 -10.06 13.61 39.89
C SER A 18 -9.85 12.30 39.12
N ARG A 19 -9.56 11.23 39.86
CA ARG A 19 -9.37 9.87 39.31
C ARG A 19 -10.48 9.39 38.37
N PRO A 20 -11.78 9.50 38.69
CA PRO A 20 -12.83 9.01 37.79
C PRO A 20 -12.89 9.80 36.47
N VAL A 21 -12.69 11.11 36.49
CA VAL A 21 -12.72 11.95 35.27
C VAL A 21 -11.54 11.63 34.37
N LEU A 22 -10.35 11.43 34.95
CA LEU A 22 -9.15 11.04 34.21
C LEU A 22 -9.34 9.69 33.48
N ILE A 23 -9.94 8.69 34.15
CA ILE A 23 -10.20 7.36 33.56
C ILE A 23 -11.16 7.47 32.39
N THR A 24 -12.25 8.24 32.52
CA THR A 24 -13.20 8.46 31.42
C THR A 24 -12.54 9.17 30.25
N LEU A 25 -11.73 10.20 30.49
CA LEU A 25 -11.00 10.92 29.43
C LEU A 25 -10.03 9.99 28.69
N LEU A 26 -9.28 9.16 29.43
CA LEU A 26 -8.38 8.17 28.85
C LEU A 26 -9.14 7.16 28.00
N ALA A 27 -10.27 6.65 28.47
CA ALA A 27 -11.10 5.72 27.69
C ALA A 27 -11.54 6.34 26.35
N PHE A 28 -11.98 7.60 26.36
CA PHE A 28 -12.32 8.33 25.14
C PHE A 28 -11.11 8.56 24.21
N CYS A 29 -9.92 8.81 24.75
CA CYS A 29 -8.70 8.98 23.95
C CYS A 29 -8.16 7.66 23.37
N ILE A 30 -8.37 6.53 24.07
CA ILE A 30 -7.90 5.22 23.63
C ILE A 30 -8.63 4.75 22.37
N ILE A 31 -9.93 5.00 22.25
CA ILE A 31 -10.73 4.60 21.08
C ILE A 31 -10.13 5.11 19.75
N PRO A 32 -9.91 6.42 19.55
CA PRO A 32 -9.28 6.93 18.34
C PRO A 32 -7.80 6.53 18.23
N ALA A 33 -7.07 6.39 19.35
CA ALA A 33 -5.67 5.96 19.31
C ALA A 33 -5.52 4.52 18.79
N VAL A 34 -6.34 3.59 19.26
CA VAL A 34 -6.33 2.19 18.80
C VAL A 34 -6.73 2.11 17.33
N TYR A 35 -7.75 2.88 16.92
CA TYR A 35 -8.13 2.95 15.51
C TYR A 35 -6.97 3.46 14.63
N ALA A 36 -6.29 4.52 15.06
CA ALA A 36 -5.14 5.06 14.36
C ALA A 36 -3.99 4.04 14.27
N LEU A 37 -3.70 3.31 15.36
CA LEU A 37 -2.65 2.29 15.38
C LEU A 37 -2.93 1.14 14.39
N LEU A 38 -4.17 0.65 14.34
CA LEU A 38 -4.56 -0.39 13.39
C LEU A 38 -4.47 0.11 11.94
N ASN A 39 -4.85 1.36 11.70
CA ASN A 39 -4.77 1.97 10.37
C ASN A 39 -3.31 2.13 9.93
N ILE A 40 -2.44 2.64 10.80
CA ILE A 40 -1.00 2.78 10.52
C ILE A 40 -0.35 1.43 10.27
N GLN A 41 -0.65 0.42 11.09
CA GLN A 41 -0.10 -0.92 10.91
C GLN A 41 -0.52 -1.54 9.57
N ALA A 42 -1.79 -1.37 9.16
CA ALA A 42 -2.27 -1.83 7.87
C ALA A 42 -1.61 -1.08 6.69
N SER A 43 -1.30 0.21 6.88
CA SER A 43 -0.65 1.05 5.86
C SER A 43 0.87 0.99 5.83
N TRP A 44 1.53 0.38 6.83
CA TRP A 44 3.00 0.32 6.89
C TRP A 44 3.61 -0.63 5.86
N ASP A 45 2.90 -1.71 5.51
CA ASP A 45 3.37 -2.66 4.49
C ASP A 45 2.22 -3.20 3.62
N PRO A 46 1.58 -2.35 2.79
CA PRO A 46 0.53 -2.77 1.87
C PRO A 46 1.06 -3.75 0.82
N TYR A 47 2.37 -3.70 0.53
CA TYR A 47 3.06 -4.57 -0.41
C TYR A 47 3.78 -5.74 0.26
N SER A 48 3.46 -6.04 1.52
CA SER A 48 4.03 -7.17 2.23
C SER A 48 3.84 -8.44 1.40
N LYS A 49 4.81 -9.36 1.45
CA LYS A 49 4.78 -10.60 0.65
C LYS A 49 3.46 -11.36 0.78
N VAL A 50 2.77 -11.23 1.91
CA VAL A 50 1.46 -11.85 2.19
C VAL A 50 0.32 -11.27 1.33
N ASN A 51 0.38 -9.98 1.00
CA ASN A 51 -0.67 -9.26 0.26
C ASN A 51 -0.36 -9.16 -1.24
N THR A 52 0.90 -8.89 -1.61
CA THR A 52 1.30 -8.77 -3.03
C THR A 52 1.26 -10.10 -3.78
N SER A 53 1.47 -11.23 -3.07
CA SER A 53 1.30 -12.57 -3.66
C SER A 53 -0.14 -12.90 -4.06
N ARG A 54 -1.13 -12.16 -3.54
CA ARG A 54 -2.55 -12.35 -3.83
C ARG A 54 -3.05 -11.48 -4.99
N MET A 55 -2.21 -10.59 -5.52
CA MET A 55 -2.56 -9.71 -6.63
C MET A 55 -1.83 -10.17 -7.90
N PRO A 56 -2.43 -11.11 -8.67
CA PRO A 56 -1.85 -11.58 -9.90
C PRO A 56 -1.84 -10.46 -10.95
N ILE A 57 -0.66 -10.12 -11.46
CA ILE A 57 -0.50 -9.17 -12.56
C ILE A 57 -0.22 -9.95 -13.83
N ALA A 58 -1.11 -9.82 -14.81
CA ALA A 58 -0.91 -10.44 -16.11
C ALA A 58 0.08 -9.62 -16.95
N VAL A 59 1.08 -10.28 -17.50
CA VAL A 59 2.03 -9.68 -18.43
C VAL A 59 1.86 -10.33 -19.79
N VAL A 60 1.53 -9.51 -20.79
CA VAL A 60 1.44 -9.90 -22.20
C VAL A 60 2.62 -9.26 -22.93
N ASN A 61 3.41 -10.08 -23.62
CA ASN A 61 4.50 -9.59 -24.44
C ASN A 61 4.14 -9.75 -25.93
N ASN A 62 3.95 -8.62 -26.59
CA ASN A 62 3.68 -8.50 -28.02
C ASN A 62 4.85 -7.82 -28.76
N ASP A 63 6.03 -7.67 -28.12
CA ASP A 63 7.26 -7.16 -28.76
C ASP A 63 7.83 -8.22 -29.73
N GLU A 64 7.76 -7.90 -31.03
CA GLU A 64 8.27 -8.75 -32.12
C GLU A 64 9.81 -8.69 -32.25
N GLY A 65 10.45 -7.78 -31.53
CA GLY A 65 11.88 -7.48 -31.57
C GLY A 65 12.25 -6.64 -32.80
N SER A 66 13.39 -5.98 -32.73
CA SER A 66 13.92 -5.19 -33.84
C SER A 66 15.41 -5.44 -34.05
N THR A 67 15.86 -5.26 -35.29
CA THR A 67 17.26 -5.47 -35.65
C THR A 67 17.96 -4.12 -35.66
N ILE A 68 18.86 -3.89 -34.70
CA ILE A 68 19.66 -2.66 -34.61
C ILE A 68 21.11 -3.02 -34.91
N ASN A 69 21.70 -2.41 -35.93
CA ASN A 69 23.09 -2.64 -36.35
C ASN A 69 23.44 -4.13 -36.58
N GLY A 70 22.56 -4.87 -37.25
CA GLY A 70 22.78 -6.30 -37.58
C GLY A 70 22.69 -7.26 -36.38
N LYS A 71 22.35 -6.77 -35.19
CA LYS A 71 22.02 -7.61 -34.02
C LYS A 71 20.53 -7.61 -33.81
N SER A 72 19.94 -8.81 -33.70
CA SER A 72 18.55 -8.98 -33.25
C SER A 72 18.48 -8.60 -31.78
N VAL A 73 17.67 -7.59 -31.45
CA VAL A 73 17.44 -7.12 -30.09
C VAL A 73 15.96 -7.28 -29.80
N ASN A 74 15.64 -8.05 -28.75
CA ASN A 74 14.27 -8.18 -28.23
C ASN A 74 14.26 -7.69 -26.79
N VAL A 75 13.77 -6.46 -26.60
CA VAL A 75 13.79 -5.77 -25.31
C VAL A 75 12.69 -6.33 -24.40
N GLY A 76 11.54 -6.70 -24.96
CA GLY A 76 10.42 -7.27 -24.23
C GLY A 76 10.77 -8.60 -23.56
N THR A 77 11.58 -9.43 -24.20
CA THR A 77 12.08 -10.68 -23.61
C THR A 77 12.99 -10.41 -22.41
N GLN A 78 13.84 -9.37 -22.49
CA GLN A 78 14.69 -8.97 -21.35
C GLN A 78 13.84 -8.46 -20.18
N ILE A 79 12.82 -7.65 -20.46
CA ILE A 79 11.87 -7.17 -19.45
C ILE A 79 11.13 -8.33 -18.79
N VAL A 80 10.62 -9.29 -19.57
CA VAL A 80 9.97 -10.51 -19.05
C VAL A 80 10.91 -11.31 -18.16
N GLN A 81 12.19 -11.44 -18.52
CA GLN A 81 13.18 -12.14 -17.70
C GLN A 81 13.46 -11.43 -16.37
N GLU A 82 13.58 -10.11 -16.37
CA GLU A 82 13.75 -9.33 -15.13
C GLU A 82 12.52 -9.38 -14.24
N LEU A 83 11.30 -9.37 -14.82
CA LEU A 83 10.06 -9.55 -14.07
C LEU A 83 9.99 -10.94 -13.41
N LYS A 84 10.39 -12.01 -14.12
CA LYS A 84 10.46 -13.38 -13.57
C LYS A 84 11.42 -13.51 -12.37
N LYS A 85 12.50 -12.71 -12.34
CA LYS A 85 13.45 -12.71 -11.21
C LYS A 85 12.86 -12.05 -9.96
N ASN A 86 11.82 -11.22 -10.09
CA ASN A 86 11.18 -10.54 -8.97
C ASN A 86 10.10 -11.42 -8.32
N HIS A 87 10.44 -12.03 -7.19
CA HIS A 87 9.57 -12.92 -6.42
C HIS A 87 8.63 -12.19 -5.44
N ARG A 88 8.62 -10.86 -5.42
CA ARG A 88 7.72 -10.09 -4.55
C ARG A 88 6.32 -9.95 -5.12
N ILE A 89 6.18 -10.09 -6.44
CA ILE A 89 4.94 -9.91 -7.19
C ILE A 89 4.59 -11.23 -7.89
N HIS A 90 3.30 -11.57 -7.89
CA HIS A 90 2.80 -12.75 -8.57
C HIS A 90 2.55 -12.45 -10.05
N TRP A 91 3.59 -12.61 -10.87
CA TRP A 91 3.49 -12.41 -12.32
C TRP A 91 2.87 -13.63 -13.01
N ILE A 92 1.83 -13.41 -13.82
CA ILE A 92 1.27 -14.43 -14.69
C ILE A 92 1.54 -14.04 -16.14
N PHE A 93 2.29 -14.86 -16.85
CA PHE A 93 2.59 -14.65 -18.26
C PHE A 93 1.53 -15.37 -19.10
N ILE A 94 0.78 -14.60 -19.88
CA ILE A 94 -0.36 -15.11 -20.67
C ILE A 94 -0.34 -14.53 -22.08
N ASN A 95 -0.98 -15.24 -23.01
CA ASN A 95 -1.12 -14.78 -24.39
C ASN A 95 -2.16 -13.65 -24.48
N ASP A 96 -2.11 -12.85 -25.56
CA ASP A 96 -2.97 -11.67 -25.76
C ASP A 96 -4.47 -11.96 -25.56
N TRP A 97 -4.94 -13.10 -26.11
CA TRP A 97 -6.30 -13.62 -25.93
C TRP A 97 -6.67 -13.88 -24.47
N GLN A 98 -5.76 -14.48 -23.70
CA GLN A 98 -5.96 -14.77 -22.28
C GLN A 98 -5.90 -13.49 -21.44
N GLY A 99 -5.10 -12.51 -21.87
CA GLY A 99 -5.00 -11.17 -21.25
C GLY A 99 -6.29 -10.36 -21.31
N MET A 100 -7.19 -10.66 -22.24
CA MET A 100 -8.48 -9.98 -22.36
C MET A 100 -9.47 -10.37 -21.25
N THR A 101 -9.26 -11.51 -20.59
CA THR A 101 -10.09 -12.01 -19.48
C THR A 101 -9.61 -11.50 -18.11
N VAL A 102 -8.46 -10.82 -18.06
CA VAL A 102 -7.81 -10.37 -16.81
C VAL A 102 -8.00 -8.85 -16.62
N TRP A 103 -8.33 -8.46 -15.39
CA TRP A 103 -8.58 -7.06 -15.02
C TRP A 103 -7.32 -6.18 -14.92
N ILE A 104 -6.17 -6.78 -14.56
CA ILE A 104 -4.89 -6.09 -14.41
C ILE A 104 -3.90 -6.68 -15.41
N LYS A 105 -3.72 -6.00 -16.55
CA LYS A 105 -2.80 -6.42 -17.62
C LYS A 105 -1.75 -5.35 -17.91
N VAL A 106 -0.51 -5.79 -18.13
CA VAL A 106 0.60 -4.99 -18.63
C VAL A 106 0.96 -5.49 -20.02
N ASN A 107 0.95 -4.59 -21.00
CA ASN A 107 1.26 -4.93 -22.39
C ASN A 107 2.64 -4.37 -22.75
N ILE A 108 3.52 -5.25 -23.25
CA ILE A 108 4.85 -4.88 -23.75
C ILE A 108 4.77 -4.91 -25.27
N ILE A 109 4.95 -3.75 -25.92
CA ILE A 109 4.76 -3.53 -27.36
C ILE A 109 5.95 -2.80 -28.01
N LEU A 110 7.15 -2.97 -27.44
CA LEU A 110 8.35 -2.23 -27.85
C LEU A 110 8.90 -2.66 -29.22
#